data_AF-X1CHC8-F1
#
_entry.id   AF-X1CHC8-F1
#
_cell.length_a   1.000
_cell.length_b   1.000
_cell.length_c   1.000
_cell.angle_alpha   90.00
_cell.angle_beta   90.00
_cell.angle_gamma   90.00
#
_symmetry.space_group_name_H-M   'P 1'
#
loop_
_entity.id
_entity.type
_entity.pdbx_description
1 polymer ?
#
loop_
_entity_poly.entity_id
_entity_poly.type
_entity_poly.pdbx_seq_one_letter_code
_entity_poly.pdbx_strand_id
1 'polypeptide(L)'
;MLLIDGVRYEEWTPPSEDDFERVVEKHAEEIFGKDAKYFDLKHRLASRSGTGSIPDGYIITLGGKPEVQIIELELASHSLQHIVAQMVNIINGIENPTTQQKICNAIEDGINEDEVFAAKIAKAIKPVAIHRFLSDSFSNTLPIIKIIIDKSSPVLEEAISKITPPPRIIEF
;
A
#
# COMPACT_ATOMS: atom_id res chain seq x y z
N MET A 1 3.04 -9.94 25.63
CA MET A 1 4.12 -9.37 26.46
C MET A 1 5.48 -9.91 26.02
N LEU A 2 6.38 -9.01 25.61
CA LEU A 2 7.78 -9.29 25.28
C LEU A 2 8.69 -8.52 26.25
N LEU A 3 9.85 -9.09 26.59
CA LEU A 3 10.86 -8.43 27.43
C LEU A 3 12.20 -8.45 26.69
N ILE A 4 12.72 -7.28 26.33
CA ILE A 4 13.99 -7.12 25.62
C ILE A 4 14.84 -6.12 26.39
N ASP A 5 16.06 -6.49 26.76
CA ASP A 5 17.00 -5.66 27.52
C ASP A 5 16.42 -5.01 28.78
N GLY A 6 15.51 -5.72 29.46
CA GLY A 6 14.82 -5.23 30.66
C GLY A 6 13.67 -4.25 30.39
N VAL A 7 13.39 -3.93 29.12
CA VAL A 7 12.24 -3.13 28.70
C VAL A 7 11.06 -4.05 28.39
N ARG A 8 9.92 -3.76 29.01
CA ARG A 8 8.65 -4.49 28.83
C ARG A 8 7.88 -3.89 27.66
N TYR A 9 7.51 -4.74 26.70
CA TYR A 9 6.67 -4.41 25.56
C TYR A 9 5.34 -5.16 25.69
N GLU A 10 4.25 -4.42 25.55
CA GLU A 10 2.91 -4.99 25.45
C GLU A 10 2.45 -4.97 24.01
N GLU A 11 1.65 -5.98 23.66
CA GLU A 11 0.97 -6.03 22.37
C GLU A 11 0.03 -4.83 22.27
N TRP A 12 0.14 -4.08 21.18
CA TRP A 12 -0.73 -2.95 20.92
C TRP A 12 -1.76 -3.37 19.88
N THR A 13 -3.02 -3.33 20.28
CA THR A 13 -4.13 -3.48 19.33
C THR A 13 -4.58 -2.08 18.92
N PRO A 14 -4.62 -1.76 17.61
CA PRO A 14 -5.11 -0.47 17.15
C PRO A 14 -6.58 -0.27 17.60
N PRO A 15 -6.91 0.85 18.26
CA PRO A 15 -8.30 1.10 18.68
C PRO A 15 -9.20 1.55 17.52
N SER A 16 -8.61 2.00 16.40
CA SER A 16 -9.28 2.41 15.18
C SER A 16 -8.35 2.27 13.97
N GLU A 17 -8.91 2.27 12.77
CA GLU A 17 -8.12 2.31 11.53
C GLU A 17 -7.30 3.60 11.41
N ASP A 18 -7.86 4.75 11.80
CA ASP A 18 -7.13 6.02 11.81
C ASP A 18 -5.89 5.98 12.72
N ASP A 19 -5.99 5.32 13.89
CA ASP A 19 -4.85 5.08 14.76
C ASP A 19 -3.83 4.14 14.13
N PHE A 20 -4.32 3.11 13.43
CA PHE A 20 -3.46 2.17 12.74
C PHE A 20 -2.68 2.85 11.61
N GLU A 21 -3.37 3.67 10.81
CA GLU A 21 -2.81 4.44 9.71
C GLU A 21 -1.69 5.36 10.17
N ARG A 22 -1.93 6.15 11.23
CA ARG A 22 -0.91 7.04 11.80
C ARG A 22 0.34 6.28 12.23
N VAL A 23 0.19 5.08 12.79
CA VAL A 23 1.33 4.27 13.24
C VAL A 23 2.08 3.69 12.04
N VAL A 24 1.37 3.17 11.04
CA VAL A 24 1.99 2.61 9.82
C VAL A 24 2.72 3.70 9.03
N GLU A 25 2.11 4.87 8.84
CA GLU A 25 2.75 6.00 8.15
C GLU A 25 4.03 6.43 8.88
N LYS A 26 3.93 6.63 10.19
CA LYS A 26 5.06 7.05 11.03
C LYS A 26 6.23 6.06 11.01
N HIS A 27 5.92 4.77 10.90
CA HIS A 27 6.91 3.68 10.94
C HIS A 27 7.11 3.00 9.57
N ALA A 28 6.80 3.71 8.47
CA ALA A 28 6.85 3.15 7.14
C ALA A 28 8.26 2.65 6.75
N GLU A 29 9.32 3.33 7.17
CA GLU A 29 10.70 2.90 6.89
C GLU A 29 11.08 1.63 7.66
N GLU A 30 10.58 1.45 8.89
CA GLU A 30 10.79 0.24 9.68
C GLU A 30 9.99 -0.95 9.13
N ILE A 31 8.78 -0.70 8.64
CA ILE A 31 7.88 -1.72 8.09
C ILE A 31 8.31 -2.15 6.69
N PHE A 32 8.62 -1.20 5.81
CA PHE A 32 8.85 -1.43 4.38
C PHE A 32 10.32 -1.31 3.95
N GLY A 33 11.20 -0.91 4.87
CA GLY A 33 12.63 -0.74 4.64
C GLY A 33 13.04 0.73 4.52
N LYS A 34 14.33 1.00 4.79
CA LYS A 34 14.89 2.37 4.90
C LYS A 34 14.80 3.25 3.65
N ASP A 35 14.54 2.65 2.50
CA ASP A 35 14.35 3.35 1.23
C ASP A 35 12.90 3.27 0.75
N ALA A 36 11.95 3.19 1.69
CA ALA A 36 10.53 3.27 1.45
C ALA A 36 9.99 4.67 1.70
N LYS A 37 9.03 5.11 0.89
CA LYS A 37 8.25 6.34 1.13
C LYS A 37 6.77 5.99 1.09
N TYR A 38 6.08 6.34 2.18
CA TYR A 38 4.62 6.30 2.24
C TYR A 38 4.05 7.60 1.68
N PHE A 39 2.95 7.47 0.95
CA PHE A 39 2.17 8.54 0.39
C PHE A 39 0.73 8.39 0.89
N ASP A 40 0.33 9.23 1.85
CA ASP A 40 -1.06 9.39 2.25
C ASP A 40 -1.81 10.14 1.13
N LEU A 41 -2.32 9.37 0.17
CA LEU A 41 -3.05 9.86 -0.99
C LEU A 41 -4.40 9.17 -1.07
N LYS A 42 -5.45 9.86 -0.60
CA LYS A 42 -6.83 9.37 -0.65
C LYS A 42 -7.45 9.53 -2.05
N HIS A 43 -6.90 8.83 -3.03
CA HIS A 43 -7.40 8.81 -4.41
C HIS A 43 -8.28 7.60 -4.69
N ARG A 44 -9.55 7.84 -5.06
CA ARG A 44 -10.50 6.76 -5.36
C ARG A 44 -10.09 5.94 -6.58
N LEU A 45 -9.95 4.64 -6.37
CA LEU A 45 -9.74 3.62 -7.39
C LEU A 45 -11.07 3.17 -7.97
N ALA A 46 -11.54 3.87 -9.01
CA ALA A 46 -12.81 3.57 -9.65
C ALA A 46 -12.64 2.70 -10.90
N SER A 47 -13.41 1.62 -10.96
CA SER A 47 -13.60 0.79 -12.16
C SER A 47 -14.35 1.57 -13.24
N ARG A 48 -14.43 0.98 -14.45
CA ARG A 48 -15.19 1.57 -15.57
C ARG A 48 -16.70 1.66 -15.28
N SER A 49 -17.23 0.78 -14.42
CA SER A 49 -18.65 0.81 -14.02
C SER A 49 -18.92 1.77 -12.85
N GLY A 50 -17.89 2.43 -12.32
CA GLY A 50 -17.99 3.42 -11.24
C GLY A 50 -17.90 2.83 -9.83
N THR A 51 -17.89 1.50 -9.68
CA THR A 51 -17.56 0.84 -8.41
C THR A 51 -16.09 1.04 -8.07
N GLY A 52 -15.73 1.09 -6.79
CA GLY A 52 -14.37 1.42 -6.40
C GLY A 52 -14.23 1.76 -4.94
N SER A 53 -13.00 1.64 -4.46
CA SER A 53 -12.59 1.92 -3.08
C SER A 53 -11.51 3.01 -3.08
N ILE A 54 -11.30 3.65 -1.93
CA ILE A 54 -10.16 4.53 -1.70
C ILE A 54 -9.19 3.71 -0.86
N PRO A 55 -7.97 3.43 -1.35
CA PRO A 55 -6.97 2.76 -0.52
C PRO A 55 -6.46 3.72 0.55
N ASP A 56 -5.88 3.17 1.60
CA ASP A 56 -5.36 3.99 2.68
C ASP A 56 -4.09 4.74 2.27
N GLY A 57 -3.26 4.14 1.41
CA GLY A 57 -2.14 4.88 0.84
C GLY A 57 -1.33 4.08 -0.17
N TYR A 58 -0.19 4.66 -0.54
CA TYR A 58 0.75 4.05 -1.48
C TYR A 58 2.15 4.04 -0.88
N ILE A 59 2.91 2.98 -1.19
CA ILE A 59 4.31 2.86 -0.81
C ILE A 59 5.15 2.75 -2.08
N ILE A 60 6.25 3.49 -2.14
CA ILE A 60 7.34 3.22 -3.07
C ILE A 60 8.54 2.71 -2.29
N THR A 61 8.97 1.48 -2.57
CA THR A 61 10.21 0.92 -2.02
C THR A 61 11.31 0.98 -3.08
N LEU A 62 12.47 1.54 -2.74
CA LEU A 62 13.64 1.60 -3.64
C LEU A 62 14.71 0.55 -3.30
N GLY A 63 14.55 -0.18 -2.18
CA GLY A 63 15.46 -1.24 -1.77
C GLY A 63 15.40 -2.43 -2.72
N GLY A 64 16.46 -2.66 -3.51
CA GLY A 64 16.49 -3.70 -4.53
C GLY A 64 15.87 -3.22 -5.84
N LYS A 65 14.74 -3.82 -6.25
CA LYS A 65 13.98 -3.38 -7.43
C LYS A 65 12.95 -2.34 -6.99
N PRO A 66 12.94 -1.13 -7.57
CA PRO A 66 11.90 -0.15 -7.27
C PRO A 66 10.50 -0.67 -7.59
N GLU A 67 9.59 -0.54 -6.64
CA GLU A 67 8.21 -1.06 -6.75
C GLU A 67 7.21 -0.08 -6.14
N VAL A 68 6.04 0.02 -6.78
CA VAL A 68 4.87 0.73 -6.25
C VAL A 68 3.92 -0.30 -5.63
N GLN A 69 3.44 0.01 -4.43
CA GLN A 69 2.56 -0.86 -3.65
C GLN A 69 1.34 -0.05 -3.20
N ILE A 70 0.17 -0.69 -3.19
CA ILE A 70 -1.07 -0.13 -2.66
C ILE A 70 -1.25 -0.70 -1.26
N ILE A 71 -1.54 0.16 -0.30
CA ILE A 71 -1.71 -0.22 1.11
C ILE A 71 -3.19 -0.09 1.46
N GLU A 72 -3.74 -1.18 2.01
CA GLU A 72 -5.01 -1.20 2.73
C GLU A 72 -4.72 -1.61 4.18
N LEU A 73 -5.28 -0.88 5.12
CA LEU A 73 -5.20 -1.14 6.55
C LEU A 73 -6.54 -1.70 6.99
N GLU A 74 -6.51 -2.83 7.70
CA GLU A 74 -7.72 -3.49 8.15
C GLU A 74 -7.56 -3.92 9.61
N LEU A 75 -8.68 -3.99 10.32
CA LEU A 75 -8.73 -4.59 11.65
C LEU A 75 -9.32 -6.00 11.55
N ALA A 76 -8.81 -6.94 12.34
CA ALA A 76 -9.31 -8.31 12.44
C ALA A 76 -10.77 -8.37 12.95
N SER A 77 -11.25 -7.29 13.56
CA SER A 77 -12.67 -7.11 13.89
C SER A 77 -13.57 -6.90 12.68
N HIS A 78 -13.01 -6.53 11.52
CA HIS A 78 -13.76 -6.36 10.29
C HIS A 78 -14.23 -7.69 9.71
N SER A 79 -15.40 -7.67 9.07
CA SER A 79 -15.94 -8.87 8.45
C SER A 79 -15.11 -9.26 7.22
N LEU A 80 -14.92 -10.56 7.01
CA LEU A 80 -14.23 -11.08 5.82
C LEU A 80 -14.83 -10.54 4.51
N GLN A 81 -16.16 -10.40 4.46
CA GLN A 81 -16.85 -9.91 3.26
C GLN A 81 -16.47 -8.46 2.94
N HIS A 82 -16.23 -7.63 3.96
CA HIS A 82 -15.80 -6.24 3.81
C HIS A 82 -14.42 -6.18 3.16
N ILE A 83 -13.43 -6.85 3.76
CA ILE A 83 -12.04 -6.87 3.29
C ILE A 83 -11.96 -7.40 1.85
N VAL A 84 -12.63 -8.53 1.57
CA VAL A 84 -12.66 -9.12 0.22
C VAL A 84 -13.29 -8.16 -0.80
N ALA A 85 -14.38 -7.47 -0.43
CA ALA A 85 -15.03 -6.52 -1.32
C ALA A 85 -14.13 -5.31 -1.63
N GLN A 86 -13.39 -4.79 -0.63
CA GLN A 86 -12.39 -3.75 -0.85
C GLN A 86 -11.31 -4.21 -1.82
N MET A 87 -10.74 -5.40 -1.62
CA MET A 87 -9.69 -5.93 -2.51
C MET A 87 -10.15 -6.05 -3.95
N VAL A 88 -11.35 -6.58 -4.16
CA VAL A 88 -11.94 -6.69 -5.52
C VAL A 88 -12.16 -5.30 -6.14
N ASN A 89 -12.63 -4.32 -5.36
CA ASN A 89 -12.83 -2.96 -5.84
C ASN A 89 -11.51 -2.25 -6.22
N ILE A 90 -10.47 -2.43 -5.42
CA ILE A 90 -9.12 -1.91 -5.69
C ILE A 90 -8.59 -2.51 -7.00
N ILE A 91 -8.64 -3.83 -7.14
CA ILE A 91 -8.18 -4.53 -8.35
C ILE A 91 -8.91 -4.04 -9.60
N ASN A 92 -10.24 -3.98 -9.55
CA ASN A 92 -11.04 -3.47 -10.67
C ASN A 92 -10.77 -1.99 -10.96
N GLY A 93 -10.42 -1.21 -9.93
CA GLY A 93 -10.09 0.20 -10.05
C GLY A 93 -8.75 0.45 -10.72
N ILE A 94 -7.73 -0.34 -10.39
CA ILE A 94 -6.39 -0.20 -10.98
C ILE A 94 -6.32 -0.66 -12.43
N GLU A 95 -7.28 -1.45 -12.93
CA GLU A 95 -7.38 -1.80 -14.35
C GLU A 95 -7.93 -0.67 -15.24
N ASN A 96 -8.46 0.41 -14.64
CA ASN A 96 -9.01 1.53 -15.37
C ASN A 96 -7.90 2.55 -15.75
N PRO A 97 -7.58 2.75 -17.05
CA PRO A 97 -6.49 3.64 -17.46
C PRO A 97 -6.64 5.09 -16.99
N THR A 98 -7.88 5.60 -16.91
CA THR A 98 -8.15 6.95 -16.40
C THR A 98 -7.82 7.07 -14.92
N THR A 99 -8.07 6.00 -14.15
CA THR A 99 -7.75 5.91 -12.73
C THR A 99 -6.24 5.80 -12.54
N GLN A 100 -5.58 4.94 -13.31
CA GLN A 100 -4.12 4.82 -13.32
C GLN A 100 -3.44 6.17 -13.56
N GLN A 101 -3.86 6.91 -14.58
CA GLN A 101 -3.26 8.22 -14.90
C GLN A 101 -3.38 9.21 -13.74
N LYS A 102 -4.55 9.26 -13.08
CA LYS A 102 -4.76 10.16 -11.93
C LYS A 102 -3.83 9.82 -10.77
N ILE A 103 -3.67 8.55 -10.45
CA ILE A 103 -2.79 8.09 -9.37
C ILE A 103 -1.32 8.34 -9.71
N CYS A 104 -0.91 8.04 -10.95
CA CYS A 104 0.44 8.32 -11.41
C CYS A 104 0.80 9.79 -11.22
N ASN A 105 -0.10 10.69 -11.62
CA ASN A 105 0.12 12.14 -11.45
C ASN A 105 0.18 12.52 -9.97
N ALA A 106 -0.73 12.02 -9.14
CA ALA A 106 -0.76 12.35 -7.71
C ALA A 106 0.50 11.86 -6.96
N ILE A 107 0.97 10.64 -7.27
CA ILE A 107 2.22 10.12 -6.72
C ILE A 107 3.41 10.92 -7.24
N GLU A 108 3.43 11.28 -8.52
CA GLU A 108 4.50 12.09 -9.11
C GLU A 108 4.57 13.49 -8.48
N ASP A 109 3.42 14.13 -8.25
CA ASP A 109 3.33 15.41 -7.54
C ASP A 109 3.89 15.26 -6.11
N GLY A 110 3.48 14.23 -5.36
CA GLY A 110 4.00 13.96 -4.02
C GLY A 110 5.50 13.63 -3.99
N ILE A 111 6.04 13.00 -5.04
CA ILE A 111 7.49 12.81 -5.18
C ILE A 111 8.20 14.15 -5.38
N ASN A 112 7.66 15.03 -6.22
CA ASN A 112 8.27 16.32 -6.56
C ASN A 112 8.25 17.31 -5.39
N GLU A 113 7.35 17.15 -4.43
CA GLU A 113 7.34 17.91 -3.17
C GLU A 113 8.48 17.54 -2.22
N ASP A 114 9.08 16.34 -2.37
CA ASP A 114 10.22 15.87 -1.58
C ASP A 114 11.47 15.75 -2.46
N GLU A 115 12.26 16.83 -2.55
CA GLU A 115 13.47 16.89 -3.38
C GLU A 115 14.48 15.77 -3.07
N VAL A 116 14.56 15.36 -1.80
CA VAL A 116 15.49 14.31 -1.37
C VAL A 116 15.02 12.96 -1.90
N PHE A 117 13.73 12.64 -1.72
CA PHE A 117 13.17 11.41 -2.25
C PHE A 117 13.16 11.39 -3.79
N ALA A 118 12.82 12.51 -4.44
CA ALA A 118 12.89 12.67 -5.89
C ALA A 118 14.30 12.33 -6.44
N ALA A 119 15.35 12.81 -5.78
CA ALA A 119 16.73 12.47 -6.15
C ALA A 119 17.04 10.98 -5.92
N LYS A 120 16.57 10.38 -4.81
CA LYS A 120 16.74 8.96 -4.51
C LYS A 120 16.07 8.08 -5.55
N ILE A 121 14.79 8.30 -5.85
CA ILE A 121 14.05 7.50 -6.83
C ILE A 121 14.64 7.67 -8.22
N ALA A 122 14.95 8.89 -8.66
CA ALA A 122 15.56 9.15 -9.97
C ALA A 122 16.90 8.43 -10.13
N LYS A 123 17.67 8.24 -9.04
CA LYS A 123 18.89 7.42 -9.07
C LYS A 123 18.57 5.94 -9.16
N ALA A 124 17.57 5.45 -8.42
CA ALA A 124 17.21 4.04 -8.34
C ALA A 124 16.63 3.48 -9.64
N ILE A 125 15.87 4.29 -10.41
CA ILE A 125 15.18 3.83 -11.63
C ILE A 125 15.95 4.09 -12.93
N LYS A 126 17.15 4.68 -12.87
CA LYS A 126 17.92 5.06 -14.06
C LYS A 126 18.12 3.88 -15.03
N PRO A 127 17.99 4.10 -16.36
CA PRO A 127 17.80 5.38 -17.05
C PRO A 127 16.31 5.79 -17.24
N VAL A 128 15.37 5.15 -16.56
CA VAL A 128 13.93 5.42 -16.71
C VAL A 128 13.55 6.75 -16.04
N ALA A 129 12.64 7.51 -16.64
CA ALA A 129 12.08 8.71 -16.02
C ALA A 129 10.98 8.36 -15.00
N ILE A 130 10.78 9.18 -13.97
CA ILE A 130 9.82 8.93 -12.87
C ILE A 130 8.41 8.67 -13.43
N HIS A 131 7.89 9.57 -14.28
CA HIS A 131 6.60 9.39 -14.93
C HIS A 131 6.46 8.02 -15.64
N ARG A 132 7.50 7.61 -16.37
CA ARG A 132 7.51 6.34 -17.10
C ARG A 132 7.54 5.15 -16.14
N PHE A 133 8.33 5.23 -15.07
CA PHE A 133 8.36 4.20 -14.03
C PHE A 133 6.99 4.01 -13.37
N LEU A 134 6.31 5.10 -13.02
CA LEU A 134 4.97 5.04 -12.43
C LEU A 134 3.96 4.46 -13.44
N SER A 135 3.94 5.00 -14.66
CA SER A 135 3.04 4.52 -15.71
C SER A 135 3.23 3.02 -16.01
N ASP A 136 4.48 2.55 -16.09
CA ASP A 136 4.80 1.13 -16.29
C ASP A 136 4.39 0.27 -15.08
N SER A 137 4.50 0.80 -13.85
CA SER A 137 4.10 0.12 -12.61
C SER A 137 2.59 -0.11 -12.55
N PHE A 138 1.79 0.83 -13.05
CA PHE A 138 0.34 0.70 -13.07
C PHE A 138 -0.20 0.02 -14.33
N SER A 139 0.41 0.22 -15.50
CA SER A 139 -0.16 -0.24 -16.77
C SER A 139 0.35 -1.62 -17.21
N ASN A 140 1.60 -1.95 -16.91
CA ASN A 140 2.27 -3.15 -17.43
C ASN A 140 2.50 -4.22 -16.36
N THR A 141 2.90 -3.80 -15.15
CA THR A 141 3.23 -4.73 -14.06
C THR A 141 2.06 -4.97 -13.12
N LEU A 142 1.21 -3.95 -12.91
CA LEU A 142 0.27 -3.79 -11.80
C LEU A 142 0.98 -3.68 -10.44
N PRO A 143 0.58 -2.72 -9.58
CA PRO A 143 1.15 -2.59 -8.25
C PRO A 143 0.76 -3.77 -7.36
N ILE A 144 1.62 -4.09 -6.40
CA ILE A 144 1.32 -5.10 -5.38
C ILE A 144 0.34 -4.49 -4.38
N ILE A 145 -0.77 -5.16 -4.13
CA ILE A 145 -1.71 -4.78 -3.08
C ILE A 145 -1.26 -5.46 -1.79
N LYS A 146 -1.09 -4.68 -0.72
CA LYS A 146 -0.75 -5.15 0.62
C LYS A 146 -1.88 -4.83 1.57
N ILE A 147 -2.31 -5.84 2.31
CA ILE A 147 -3.25 -5.71 3.43
C ILE A 147 -2.40 -5.74 4.68
N ILE A 148 -2.44 -4.66 5.46
CA ILE A 148 -1.84 -4.63 6.79
C ILE A 148 -2.96 -4.86 7.79
N ILE A 149 -2.80 -5.87 8.64
CA ILE A 149 -3.81 -6.27 9.61
C ILE A 149 -3.18 -6.46 10.99
N ASP A 150 -3.90 -6.09 12.05
CA ASP A 150 -3.48 -6.33 13.44
C ASP A 150 -3.47 -7.83 13.78
N LYS A 151 -4.27 -8.64 13.08
CA LYS A 151 -4.26 -10.09 13.24
C LYS A 151 -4.81 -10.83 12.03
N SER A 152 -4.01 -11.71 11.43
CA SER A 152 -4.48 -12.58 10.35
C SER A 152 -5.29 -13.76 10.88
N SER A 153 -6.08 -14.36 10.00
CA SER A 153 -6.73 -15.64 10.26
C SER A 153 -6.62 -16.57 9.05
N PRO A 154 -6.61 -17.91 9.23
CA PRO A 154 -6.54 -18.84 8.12
C PRO A 154 -7.67 -18.66 7.09
N VAL A 155 -8.86 -18.25 7.56
CA VAL A 155 -10.03 -17.99 6.70
C VAL A 155 -9.79 -16.76 5.82
N LEU A 156 -9.19 -15.69 6.38
CA LEU A 156 -8.79 -14.51 5.63
C LEU A 156 -7.74 -14.87 4.58
N GLU A 157 -6.66 -15.54 4.98
CA GLU A 157 -5.59 -15.97 4.08
C GLU A 157 -6.12 -16.82 2.92
N GLU A 158 -7.01 -17.77 3.22
CA GLU A 158 -7.64 -18.61 2.21
C GLU A 158 -8.47 -17.77 1.22
N ALA A 159 -9.26 -16.80 1.71
CA ALA A 159 -10.08 -15.96 0.85
C ALA A 159 -9.23 -15.03 -0.04
N ILE A 160 -8.22 -14.39 0.54
CA ILE A 160 -7.31 -13.47 -0.16
C ILE A 160 -6.48 -14.20 -1.20
N SER A 161 -6.01 -15.43 -0.91
CA SER A 161 -5.24 -16.23 -1.88
C SER A 161 -6.01 -16.62 -3.15
N LYS A 162 -7.36 -16.56 -3.12
CA LYS A 162 -8.23 -16.84 -4.27
C LYS A 162 -8.46 -15.62 -5.16
N ILE A 163 -8.09 -14.42 -4.71
CA ILE A 163 -8.18 -13.18 -5.49
C ILE A 163 -7.01 -13.14 -6.47
N THR A 164 -7.23 -12.64 -7.69
CA THR A 164 -6.18 -12.53 -8.73
C THR A 164 -6.05 -11.08 -9.20
N PRO A 165 -4.85 -10.47 -9.13
CA PRO A 165 -3.67 -10.99 -8.44
C PRO A 165 -3.89 -11.08 -6.91
N PRO A 166 -3.25 -12.03 -6.20
CA PRO A 166 -3.47 -12.19 -4.77
C PRO A 166 -2.84 -11.04 -3.98
N PRO A 167 -3.61 -10.32 -3.14
CA PRO A 167 -3.05 -9.38 -2.18
C PRO A 167 -2.09 -10.07 -1.20
N ARG A 168 -1.10 -9.32 -0.70
CA ARG A 168 -0.14 -9.81 0.30
C ARG A 168 -0.55 -9.33 1.69
N ILE A 169 -0.70 -10.25 2.63
CA ILE A 169 -1.03 -9.92 4.02
C ILE A 169 0.27 -9.65 4.80
N ILE A 170 0.27 -8.60 5.61
CA ILE A 170 1.30 -8.30 6.61
C ILE A 170 0.58 -8.15 7.96
N GLU A 171 0.95 -9.00 8.92
CA GLU A 171 0.41 -8.96 10.29
C GLU A 171 1.35 -8.17 11.20
N PHE A 172 0.78 -7.35 12.11
CA PHE A 172 1.51 -6.56 13.12
C PHE A 172 1.00 -6.77 14.53
#